data_AF-A0AAU4GW28-F1
#
_entry.id   AF-A0AAU4GW28-F1
#
_cell.length_a   1.000
_cell.length_b   1.000
_cell.length_c   1.000
_cell.angle_alpha   90.00
_cell.angle_beta   90.00
_cell.angle_gamma   90.00
#
_symmetry.space_group_name_H-M   'P 1'
#
loop_
_entity.id
_entity.type
_entity.pdbx_description
1 polymer ?
#
loop_
_entity_poly.entity_id
_entity_poly.type
_entity_poly.pdbx_seq_one_letter_code
_entity_poly.pdbx_strand_id
1 'polypeptide(L)'
;MTEKPRSGPDAGVVTAACAGDRQALDHLLTQCLPLVYNIVGRALNGHADVDDVVQETLLRMVRGLPKLRDPAAFRSWLVAITIRQVRDREQIRAADRDRRAHLEDAEAITDPALDFAGLTILRLGLTEQRREVVEATRWLDPDDQELLSLWWLEETGELERAELAGALGLSDRHASVRVQRMKKQMEVSRVVVRALVAAPRCTALEETASTWDGTPSALWRKRFARHIRGCGVCQGLDAGLLPMDRLLSGLPLVAVPTGLDPARVLNAVLGQGGSSSPADQLADSPRRGTRRRHGRRSGRMGKQIVGGSAAVAVVVVAALVAPRLTGGSSSTTAVASPAPVVSVTPSPTPTPSASPSASPSPSPTPKAKPSPSPSKHTAAVPAHIASGAKKGVGVWSFGGVSQALAASGASWYYTWSTQHSGIATPASGSFVPMIWGAKSVTDSSLAQARQYGPYLLGFNEPDMAQQSNMTVDQALQLWPRLMAAGKILGSPAVAYGGDTAGGWLDRFMSGAEAKGYRVDFITLHWYGGDFRTPQAVEQLKSYLAAVYARYHKPIWLTEYALIDFSQGTRFPSAQQQADFVTASTKALDGLSYVRRYAWFGLGADASKPSSGLFTDGTTTTAAGRAFQSAG
;
A
#
# COMPACT_ATOMS: atom_id res chain seq x y z
N MET A 1 -16.06 -22.78 -14.42
CA MET A 1 -14.78 -22.40 -15.05
C MET A 1 -15.08 -22.03 -16.48
N THR A 2 -14.62 -20.87 -16.92
CA THR A 2 -14.69 -20.43 -18.33
C THR A 2 -13.25 -20.15 -18.76
N GLU A 3 -12.82 -20.76 -19.85
CA GLU A 3 -11.45 -20.56 -20.35
C GLU A 3 -11.29 -19.13 -20.87
N LYS A 4 -10.33 -18.41 -20.30
CA LYS A 4 -9.82 -17.16 -20.85
C LYS A 4 -8.99 -17.52 -22.09
N PRO A 5 -9.24 -16.95 -23.28
CA PRO A 5 -8.51 -17.31 -24.50
C PRO A 5 -6.99 -17.20 -24.31
N ARG A 6 -6.27 -18.29 -24.59
CA ARG A 6 -4.83 -18.45 -24.33
C ARG A 6 -4.00 -18.03 -25.55
N SER A 7 -4.28 -16.84 -26.07
CA SER A 7 -3.62 -16.31 -27.26
C SER A 7 -3.38 -14.81 -27.13
N GLY A 8 -2.55 -14.27 -28.01
CA GLY A 8 -2.35 -12.84 -28.12
C GLY A 8 -3.55 -12.04 -28.61
N PRO A 9 -3.38 -10.71 -28.78
CA PRO A 9 -4.28 -9.91 -29.59
C PRO A 9 -4.47 -10.57 -30.95
N ASP A 10 -5.71 -10.62 -31.44
CA ASP A 10 -6.03 -11.19 -32.74
C ASP A 10 -5.18 -10.54 -33.85
N ALA A 11 -4.60 -11.36 -34.72
CA ALA A 11 -3.84 -10.90 -35.88
C ALA A 11 -4.68 -9.99 -36.80
N GLY A 12 -6.01 -10.16 -36.83
CA GLY A 12 -6.94 -9.23 -37.47
C GLY A 12 -6.91 -7.82 -36.85
N VAL A 13 -6.98 -7.72 -35.52
CA VAL A 13 -6.85 -6.45 -34.77
C VAL A 13 -5.47 -5.83 -34.97
N VAL A 14 -4.39 -6.62 -34.91
CA VAL A 14 -3.03 -6.13 -35.17
C VAL A 14 -2.93 -5.59 -36.61
N THR A 15 -3.49 -6.29 -37.60
CA THR A 15 -3.47 -5.86 -39.01
C THR A 15 -4.26 -4.57 -39.22
N ALA A 16 -5.43 -4.43 -38.59
CA ALA A 16 -6.22 -3.19 -38.64
C ALA A 16 -5.48 -2.01 -37.98
N ALA A 17 -4.84 -2.23 -36.83
CA ALA A 17 -4.03 -1.22 -36.17
C ALA A 17 -2.77 -0.82 -36.97
N CYS A 18 -2.12 -1.78 -37.65
CA CYS A 18 -1.05 -1.51 -38.63
C CYS A 18 -1.53 -0.66 -39.82
N ALA A 19 -2.78 -0.85 -40.26
CA ALA A 19 -3.42 -0.06 -41.31
C ALA A 19 -3.91 1.32 -40.83
N GLY A 20 -3.76 1.66 -39.54
CA GLY A 20 -4.12 2.95 -38.96
C GLY A 20 -5.53 3.04 -38.37
N ASP A 21 -6.24 1.92 -38.18
CA ASP A 21 -7.51 1.91 -37.45
C ASP A 21 -7.29 2.33 -35.99
N ARG A 22 -7.88 3.46 -35.61
CA ARG A 22 -7.74 4.06 -34.29
C ARG A 22 -8.47 3.27 -33.20
N GLN A 23 -9.56 2.57 -33.51
CA GLN A 23 -10.29 1.73 -32.56
C GLN A 23 -9.56 0.40 -32.34
N ALA A 24 -9.01 -0.19 -33.40
CA ALA A 24 -8.13 -1.36 -33.27
C ALA A 24 -6.87 -1.04 -32.46
N LEU A 25 -6.25 0.13 -32.69
CA LEU A 25 -5.08 0.59 -31.95
C LEU A 25 -5.35 0.83 -30.45
N ASP A 26 -6.49 1.43 -30.10
CA ASP A 26 -6.90 1.67 -28.71
C ASP A 26 -7.20 0.35 -27.97
N HIS A 27 -7.86 -0.60 -28.66
CA HIS A 27 -8.07 -1.95 -28.15
C HIS A 27 -6.75 -2.70 -27.92
N LEU A 28 -5.82 -2.60 -28.88
CA LEU A 28 -4.49 -3.20 -28.80
C LEU A 28 -3.67 -2.63 -27.64
N LEU A 29 -3.62 -1.29 -27.49
CA LEU A 29 -2.98 -0.62 -26.35
C LEU A 29 -3.55 -1.10 -25.01
N THR A 30 -4.88 -1.20 -24.91
CA THR A 30 -5.58 -1.65 -23.70
C THR A 30 -5.24 -3.11 -23.33
N GLN A 31 -5.12 -4.00 -24.31
CA GLN A 31 -4.69 -5.39 -24.07
C GLN A 31 -3.20 -5.50 -23.72
N CYS A 32 -2.34 -4.64 -24.28
CA CYS A 32 -0.89 -4.72 -24.14
C CYS A 32 -0.34 -4.07 -22.87
N LEU A 33 -0.97 -3.00 -22.38
CA LEU A 33 -0.53 -2.24 -21.21
C LEU A 33 -0.29 -3.13 -19.95
N PRO A 34 -1.17 -4.08 -19.57
CA PRO A 34 -0.91 -4.96 -18.43
C PRO A 34 0.35 -5.83 -18.56
N LEU A 35 0.66 -6.32 -19.76
CA LEU A 35 1.85 -7.13 -20.04
C LEU A 35 3.11 -6.26 -19.91
N VAL A 36 3.14 -5.12 -20.59
CA VAL A 36 4.27 -4.17 -20.55
C VAL A 36 4.53 -3.70 -19.12
N TYR A 37 3.48 -3.33 -18.37
CA TYR A 37 3.59 -2.91 -16.98
C TYR A 37 4.16 -4.00 -16.06
N ASN A 38 3.75 -5.27 -16.25
CA ASN A 38 4.27 -6.38 -15.44
C ASN A 38 5.70 -6.81 -15.83
N ILE A 39 6.17 -6.54 -17.05
CA ILE A 39 7.57 -6.74 -17.44
C ILE A 39 8.43 -5.63 -16.81
N VAL A 40 8.13 -4.37 -17.12
CA VAL A 40 8.92 -3.20 -16.67
C VAL A 40 8.91 -3.10 -15.14
N GLY A 41 7.73 -3.26 -14.52
CA GLY A 41 7.57 -3.22 -13.08
C GLY A 41 8.36 -4.29 -12.34
N ARG A 42 8.53 -5.50 -12.90
CA ARG A 42 9.37 -6.54 -12.29
C ARG A 42 10.86 -6.29 -12.55
N ALA A 43 11.23 -5.99 -13.78
CA ALA A 43 12.64 -5.88 -14.17
C ALA A 43 13.35 -4.68 -13.52
N LEU A 44 12.68 -3.53 -13.39
CA LEU A 44 13.21 -2.36 -12.67
C LEU A 44 13.02 -2.44 -11.14
N ASN A 45 12.65 -3.62 -10.61
CA ASN A 45 12.14 -3.85 -9.26
C ASN A 45 11.24 -2.70 -8.74
N GLY A 46 10.25 -2.35 -9.56
CA GLY A 46 9.18 -1.38 -9.32
C GLY A 46 9.58 0.10 -9.25
N HIS A 47 10.87 0.46 -9.40
CA HIS A 47 11.39 1.82 -9.29
C HIS A 47 10.52 2.92 -9.93
N ALA A 48 10.59 4.16 -9.42
CA ALA A 48 9.88 5.35 -9.94
C ALA A 48 10.11 5.69 -11.45
N ASP A 49 10.93 4.91 -12.16
CA ASP A 49 11.11 4.98 -13.61
C ASP A 49 10.08 4.13 -14.38
N VAL A 50 9.30 3.27 -13.71
CA VAL A 50 8.43 2.27 -14.33
C VAL A 50 7.38 2.92 -15.22
N ASP A 51 6.69 3.95 -14.75
CA ASP A 51 5.64 4.62 -15.53
C ASP A 51 6.24 5.32 -16.77
N ASP A 52 7.40 5.96 -16.66
CA ASP A 52 8.15 6.56 -17.78
C ASP A 52 8.55 5.51 -18.83
N VAL A 53 9.10 4.37 -18.39
CA VAL A 53 9.59 3.30 -19.28
C VAL A 53 8.43 2.52 -19.92
N VAL A 54 7.31 2.36 -19.23
CA VAL A 54 6.05 1.84 -19.80
C VAL A 54 5.51 2.82 -20.84
N GLN A 55 5.46 4.13 -20.54
CA GLN A 55 5.00 5.14 -21.49
C GLN A 55 5.87 5.16 -22.76
N GLU A 56 7.19 5.28 -22.67
CA GLU A 56 8.06 5.29 -23.85
C GLU A 56 8.05 3.95 -24.61
N THR A 57 7.87 2.82 -23.93
CA THR A 57 7.64 1.52 -24.59
C THR A 57 6.36 1.53 -25.43
N LEU A 58 5.25 2.05 -24.91
CA LEU A 58 4.01 2.18 -25.68
C LEU A 58 4.12 3.23 -26.79
N LEU A 59 4.82 4.35 -26.58
CA LEU A 59 5.13 5.31 -27.64
C LEU A 59 5.95 4.67 -28.76
N ARG A 60 6.96 3.84 -28.43
CA ARG A 60 7.75 3.08 -29.42
C ARG A 60 6.93 2.00 -30.11
N MET A 61 6.01 1.33 -29.41
CA MET A 61 5.07 0.39 -30.01
C MET A 61 4.21 1.09 -31.07
N VAL A 62 3.52 2.19 -30.74
CA VAL A 62 2.65 2.91 -31.71
C VAL A 62 3.45 3.44 -32.90
N ARG A 63 4.64 4.04 -32.68
CA ARG A 63 5.52 4.53 -33.76
C ARG A 63 6.11 3.40 -34.62
N GLY A 64 6.27 2.20 -34.06
CA GLY A 64 6.84 1.04 -34.73
C GLY A 64 5.84 0.15 -35.45
N LEU A 65 4.57 0.15 -35.02
CA LEU A 65 3.53 -0.79 -35.45
C LEU A 65 3.33 -0.80 -36.99
N PRO A 66 3.27 0.34 -37.72
CA PRO A 66 3.12 0.32 -39.18
C PRO A 66 4.33 -0.26 -39.96
N LYS A 67 5.40 -0.68 -39.26
CA LYS A 67 6.60 -1.31 -39.84
C LYS A 67 6.69 -2.81 -39.49
N LEU A 68 5.74 -3.34 -38.72
CA LEU A 68 5.69 -4.75 -38.37
C LEU A 68 5.33 -5.59 -39.61
N ARG A 69 6.25 -6.47 -40.03
CA ARG A 69 6.09 -7.29 -41.24
C ARG A 69 5.21 -8.53 -41.05
N ASP A 70 5.12 -9.01 -39.82
CA ASP A 70 4.34 -10.18 -39.44
C ASP A 70 3.47 -9.83 -38.22
N PRO A 71 2.14 -9.70 -38.40
CA PRO A 71 1.21 -9.46 -37.31
C PRO A 71 1.22 -10.54 -36.21
N ALA A 72 1.56 -11.79 -36.52
CA ALA A 72 1.63 -12.87 -35.53
C ALA A 72 2.82 -12.69 -34.57
N ALA A 73 3.95 -12.18 -35.07
CA ALA A 73 5.13 -11.87 -34.27
C ALA A 73 4.99 -10.63 -33.36
N PHE A 74 3.83 -9.95 -33.37
CA PHE A 74 3.59 -8.71 -32.62
C PHE A 74 3.96 -8.78 -31.13
N ARG A 75 3.64 -9.89 -30.45
CA ARG A 75 3.91 -10.04 -29.01
C ARG A 75 5.39 -10.19 -28.71
N SER A 76 6.08 -11.11 -29.39
CA SER A 76 7.53 -11.30 -29.30
C SER A 76 8.27 -9.97 -29.58
N TRP A 77 7.79 -9.21 -30.56
CA TRP A 77 8.29 -7.87 -30.92
C TRP A 77 8.04 -6.82 -29.82
N LEU A 78 6.84 -6.76 -29.24
CA LEU A 78 6.51 -5.87 -28.13
C LEU A 78 7.36 -6.18 -26.88
N VAL A 79 7.51 -7.46 -26.53
CA VAL A 79 8.35 -7.89 -25.40
C VAL A 79 9.82 -7.55 -25.67
N ALA A 80 10.32 -7.72 -26.90
CA ALA A 80 11.67 -7.30 -27.28
C ALA A 80 11.90 -5.78 -27.18
N ILE A 81 10.90 -4.96 -27.54
CA ILE A 81 10.96 -3.49 -27.34
C ILE A 81 10.99 -3.18 -25.84
N THR A 82 10.13 -3.83 -25.05
CA THR A 82 10.02 -3.63 -23.60
C THR A 82 11.34 -3.94 -22.89
N ILE A 83 11.92 -5.11 -23.17
CA ILE A 83 13.26 -5.51 -22.70
C ILE A 83 14.31 -4.46 -23.07
N ARG A 84 14.28 -3.97 -24.33
CA ARG A 84 15.22 -2.94 -24.75
C ARG A 84 15.05 -1.65 -23.95
N GLN A 85 13.84 -1.23 -23.60
CA GLN A 85 13.65 -0.02 -22.80
C GLN A 85 14.08 -0.16 -21.34
N VAL A 86 13.94 -1.36 -20.75
CA VAL A 86 14.56 -1.68 -19.46
C VAL A 86 16.08 -1.52 -19.56
N ARG A 87 16.74 -2.19 -20.51
CA ARG A 87 18.21 -2.12 -20.68
C ARG A 87 18.72 -0.73 -21.04
N ASP A 88 18.04 -0.02 -21.93
CA ASP A 88 18.36 1.38 -22.31
C ASP A 88 18.36 2.26 -21.04
N ARG A 89 17.36 2.10 -20.15
CA ARG A 89 17.27 2.86 -18.88
C ARG A 89 18.34 2.42 -17.88
N GLU A 90 18.59 1.12 -17.71
CA GLU A 90 19.64 0.64 -16.80
C GLU A 90 21.04 1.12 -17.20
N GLN A 91 21.36 1.16 -18.49
CA GLN A 91 22.64 1.66 -19.00
C GLN A 91 22.82 3.16 -18.71
N ILE A 92 21.79 3.98 -18.92
CA ILE A 92 21.79 5.40 -18.54
C ILE A 92 22.06 5.54 -17.03
N ARG A 93 21.41 4.71 -16.20
CA ARG A 93 21.55 4.72 -14.73
C ARG A 93 22.87 4.15 -14.22
N ALA A 94 23.60 3.37 -15.02
CA ALA A 94 24.98 3.00 -14.73
C ALA A 94 25.90 4.19 -15.01
N ALA A 95 25.82 4.76 -16.22
CA ALA A 95 26.62 5.93 -16.61
C ALA A 95 26.40 7.16 -15.70
N ASP A 96 25.17 7.41 -15.24
CA ASP A 96 24.87 8.49 -14.28
C ASP A 96 25.36 8.18 -12.86
N ARG A 97 25.49 6.91 -12.46
CA ARG A 97 26.12 6.53 -11.18
C ARG A 97 27.63 6.72 -11.25
N ASP A 98 28.28 6.22 -12.30
CA ASP A 98 29.72 6.41 -12.51
C ASP A 98 30.10 7.89 -12.62
N ARG A 99 29.26 8.70 -13.29
CA ARG A 99 29.44 10.17 -13.37
C ARG A 99 29.24 10.88 -12.02
N ARG A 100 28.34 10.41 -11.15
CA ARG A 100 28.12 10.99 -9.82
C ARG A 100 29.21 10.58 -8.82
N ALA A 101 29.71 9.35 -8.89
CA ALA A 101 30.82 8.87 -8.07
C ALA A 101 32.13 9.68 -8.27
N HIS A 102 32.22 10.48 -9.35
CA HIS A 102 33.33 11.39 -9.63
C HIS A 102 33.16 12.82 -9.04
N LEU A 103 32.08 13.11 -8.30
CA LEU A 103 31.72 14.47 -7.84
C LEU A 103 31.33 14.54 -6.34
N GLU A 104 32.06 13.80 -5.50
CA GLU A 104 31.89 13.67 -4.04
C GLU A 104 30.60 12.95 -3.56
N ASP A 105 30.58 12.58 -2.28
CA ASP A 105 29.71 11.55 -1.71
C ASP A 105 28.23 11.95 -1.59
N ALA A 106 27.51 11.89 -2.71
CA ALA A 106 26.06 11.75 -2.71
C ALA A 106 25.68 10.27 -2.47
N GLU A 107 25.35 9.92 -1.22
CA GLU A 107 24.83 8.59 -0.86
C GLU A 107 23.76 8.13 -1.87
N ALA A 108 23.92 6.90 -2.38
CA ALA A 108 23.02 6.34 -3.38
C ALA A 108 21.69 5.93 -2.73
N ILE A 109 20.80 6.92 -2.50
CA ILE A 109 19.41 6.72 -2.07
C ILE A 109 18.69 5.90 -3.14
N THR A 110 18.80 4.58 -2.99
CA THR A 110 18.05 3.59 -3.75
C THR A 110 16.69 3.51 -3.07
N ASP A 111 15.73 4.27 -3.60
CA ASP A 111 14.40 4.44 -3.01
C ASP A 111 13.73 3.07 -2.74
N PRO A 112 13.55 2.66 -1.47
CA PRO A 112 12.94 1.36 -1.14
C PRO A 112 11.42 1.34 -1.37
N ALA A 113 10.79 2.49 -1.61
CA ALA A 113 9.33 2.66 -1.56
C ALA A 113 8.55 1.90 -2.64
N LEU A 114 9.22 1.35 -3.65
CA LEU A 114 8.56 0.68 -4.78
C LEU A 114 9.16 -0.68 -5.11
N ASP A 115 9.57 -1.49 -4.14
CA ASP A 115 9.84 -2.91 -4.43
C ASP A 115 8.56 -3.59 -4.95
N PHE A 116 8.54 -3.99 -6.23
CA PHE A 116 7.38 -4.62 -6.88
C PHE A 116 6.99 -5.94 -6.19
N ALA A 117 8.00 -6.67 -5.74
CA ALA A 117 7.83 -7.92 -5.04
C ALA A 117 7.40 -7.66 -3.57
N GLY A 118 7.79 -6.53 -2.97
CA GLY A 118 7.26 -5.98 -1.72
C GLY A 118 5.79 -5.58 -1.80
N LEU A 119 5.36 -4.90 -2.88
CA LEU A 119 3.94 -4.66 -3.19
C LEU A 119 3.17 -5.98 -3.33
N THR A 120 3.83 -7.04 -3.79
CA THR A 120 3.27 -8.40 -3.88
C THR A 120 3.19 -9.10 -2.52
N ILE A 121 4.13 -8.86 -1.58
CA ILE A 121 4.02 -9.29 -0.17
C ILE A 121 2.81 -8.62 0.48
N LEU A 122 2.72 -7.29 0.39
CA LEU A 122 1.70 -6.47 1.06
C LEU A 122 0.28 -6.81 0.57
N ARG A 123 0.09 -6.96 -0.75
CA ARG A 123 -1.23 -7.27 -1.34
C ARG A 123 -1.76 -8.68 -1.05
N LEU A 124 -0.96 -9.60 -0.51
CA LEU A 124 -1.30 -11.03 -0.46
C LEU A 124 -1.09 -11.72 0.90
N GLY A 125 -0.60 -11.02 1.93
CA GLY A 125 -0.50 -11.57 3.29
C GLY A 125 0.41 -12.81 3.40
N LEU A 126 1.50 -12.82 2.64
CA LEU A 126 2.23 -14.04 2.30
C LEU A 126 3.02 -14.67 3.45
N THR A 127 3.16 -16.00 3.39
CA THR A 127 4.02 -16.81 4.27
C THR A 127 5.50 -16.46 4.12
N GLU A 128 6.29 -16.70 5.17
CA GLU A 128 7.73 -16.42 5.21
C GLU A 128 8.49 -16.92 3.97
N GLN A 129 8.23 -18.15 3.52
CA GLN A 129 8.92 -18.71 2.34
C GLN A 129 8.65 -17.96 1.04
N ARG A 130 7.55 -17.21 0.93
CA ARG A 130 7.28 -16.33 -0.22
C ARG A 130 8.00 -14.98 -0.06
N ARG A 131 8.12 -14.46 1.16
CA ARG A 131 8.97 -13.28 1.47
C ARG A 131 10.43 -13.54 1.14
N GLU A 132 10.92 -14.75 1.44
CA GLU A 132 12.27 -15.23 1.05
C GLU A 132 12.48 -15.20 -0.46
N VAL A 133 11.51 -15.66 -1.28
CA VAL A 133 11.62 -15.63 -2.75
C VAL A 133 11.66 -14.19 -3.27
N VAL A 134 10.85 -13.30 -2.67
CA VAL A 134 10.81 -11.87 -3.00
C VAL A 134 12.16 -11.21 -2.73
N GLU A 135 12.70 -11.30 -1.52
CA GLU A 135 14.00 -10.68 -1.20
C GLU A 135 15.13 -11.31 -2.02
N ALA A 136 15.06 -12.61 -2.29
CA ALA A 136 16.03 -13.33 -3.12
C ALA A 136 16.14 -12.82 -4.57
N THR A 137 15.11 -12.14 -5.11
CA THR A 137 15.20 -11.51 -6.45
C THR A 137 16.32 -10.49 -6.54
N ARG A 138 16.52 -9.69 -5.48
CA ARG A 138 17.54 -8.63 -5.39
C ARG A 138 18.97 -9.15 -5.46
N TRP A 139 19.17 -10.43 -5.13
CA TRP A 139 20.49 -11.07 -5.12
C TRP A 139 20.93 -11.62 -6.48
N LEU A 140 20.03 -11.68 -7.47
CA LEU A 140 20.36 -12.10 -8.84
C LEU A 140 21.23 -11.05 -9.56
N ASP A 141 21.86 -11.46 -10.66
CA ASP A 141 22.48 -10.54 -11.63
C ASP A 141 21.35 -9.89 -12.48
N PRO A 142 21.47 -8.64 -12.99
CA PRO A 142 20.37 -7.95 -13.69
C PRO A 142 19.80 -8.73 -14.88
N ASP A 143 20.68 -9.31 -15.70
CA ASP A 143 20.37 -10.26 -16.78
C ASP A 143 19.49 -11.45 -16.35
N ASP A 144 19.64 -11.92 -15.10
CA ASP A 144 18.83 -13.01 -14.52
C ASP A 144 17.55 -12.47 -13.84
N GLN A 145 17.48 -11.18 -13.45
CA GLN A 145 16.26 -10.50 -12.97
C GLN A 145 15.29 -10.20 -14.13
N GLU A 146 15.81 -9.75 -15.27
CA GLU A 146 15.03 -9.64 -16.51
C GLU A 146 14.49 -11.01 -16.93
N LEU A 147 15.34 -12.04 -16.94
CA LEU A 147 14.95 -13.40 -17.29
C LEU A 147 13.91 -14.00 -16.33
N LEU A 148 14.03 -13.73 -15.02
CA LEU A 148 13.02 -14.09 -14.02
C LEU A 148 11.67 -13.44 -14.35
N SER A 149 11.67 -12.17 -14.75
CA SER A 149 10.46 -11.40 -15.07
C SER A 149 9.73 -11.95 -16.30
N LEU A 150 10.46 -12.44 -17.30
CA LEU A 150 9.91 -13.10 -18.49
C LEU A 150 9.43 -14.52 -18.19
N TRP A 151 10.26 -15.31 -17.50
CA TRP A 151 9.92 -16.68 -17.11
C TRP A 151 8.70 -16.73 -16.17
N TRP A 152 8.51 -15.73 -15.31
CA TRP A 152 7.29 -15.58 -14.53
C TRP A 152 6.04 -15.61 -15.43
N LEU A 153 6.05 -14.79 -16.48
CA LEU A 153 4.91 -14.63 -17.38
C LEU A 153 4.62 -15.96 -18.10
N GLU A 154 5.68 -16.71 -18.42
CA GLU A 154 5.60 -18.07 -18.97
C GLU A 154 4.86 -19.04 -18.04
N GLU A 155 5.24 -19.14 -16.76
CA GLU A 155 4.56 -20.03 -15.79
C GLU A 155 3.11 -19.60 -15.51
N THR A 156 2.79 -18.30 -15.62
CA THR A 156 1.40 -17.82 -15.58
C THR A 156 0.61 -18.07 -16.87
N GLY A 157 1.24 -18.55 -17.94
CA GLY A 157 0.61 -18.75 -19.24
C GLY A 157 0.27 -17.44 -19.98
N GLU A 158 0.93 -16.34 -19.62
CA GLU A 158 0.81 -15.01 -20.23
C GLU A 158 1.97 -14.71 -21.21
N LEU A 159 2.86 -15.69 -21.44
CA LEU A 159 3.97 -15.67 -22.42
C LEU A 159 4.29 -17.13 -22.84
N GLU A 160 4.69 -17.36 -24.08
CA GLU A 160 5.23 -18.67 -24.51
C GLU A 160 6.77 -18.73 -24.48
N ARG A 161 7.34 -19.93 -24.35
CA ARG A 161 8.81 -20.13 -24.38
C ARG A 161 9.45 -19.60 -25.67
N ALA A 162 8.76 -19.67 -26.80
CA ALA A 162 9.21 -19.12 -28.08
C ALA A 162 9.17 -17.57 -28.10
N GLU A 163 8.14 -16.95 -27.51
CA GLU A 163 8.10 -15.48 -27.33
C GLU A 163 9.24 -15.01 -26.43
N LEU A 164 9.50 -15.71 -25.31
CA LEU A 164 10.60 -15.45 -24.39
C LEU A 164 11.97 -15.59 -25.09
N ALA A 165 12.18 -16.68 -25.83
CA ALA A 165 13.43 -16.93 -26.54
C ALA A 165 13.68 -15.88 -27.63
N GLY A 166 12.66 -15.59 -28.45
CA GLY A 166 12.72 -14.57 -29.49
C GLY A 166 12.99 -13.17 -28.95
N ALA A 167 12.35 -12.78 -27.85
CA ALA A 167 12.55 -11.47 -27.22
C ALA A 167 13.96 -11.29 -26.63
N LEU A 168 14.61 -12.37 -26.20
CA LEU A 168 16.00 -12.39 -25.76
C LEU A 168 17.03 -12.54 -26.91
N GLY A 169 16.58 -12.81 -28.14
CA GLY A 169 17.47 -13.13 -29.27
C GLY A 169 18.15 -14.49 -29.15
N LEU A 170 17.54 -15.44 -28.44
CA LEU A 170 18.06 -16.78 -28.15
C LEU A 170 17.25 -17.86 -28.88
N SER A 171 17.83 -19.05 -29.00
CA SER A 171 17.07 -20.26 -29.34
C SER A 171 16.38 -20.81 -28.08
N ASP A 172 15.25 -21.49 -28.25
CA ASP A 172 14.46 -22.10 -27.17
C ASP A 172 15.33 -22.99 -26.25
N ARG A 173 16.28 -23.73 -26.83
CA ARG A 173 17.24 -24.56 -26.10
C ARG A 173 18.18 -23.74 -25.23
N HIS A 174 18.69 -22.60 -25.73
CA HIS A 174 19.55 -21.70 -24.97
C HIS A 174 18.75 -20.96 -23.88
N ALA A 175 17.55 -20.47 -24.20
CA ALA A 175 16.63 -19.87 -23.23
C ALA A 175 16.31 -20.84 -22.09
N SER A 176 15.99 -22.10 -22.40
CA SER A 176 15.69 -23.15 -21.41
C SER A 176 16.85 -23.42 -20.45
N VAL A 177 18.09 -23.51 -20.96
CA VAL A 177 19.30 -23.65 -20.12
C VAL A 177 19.54 -22.42 -19.26
N ARG A 178 19.27 -21.22 -19.79
CA ARG A 178 19.40 -19.95 -19.06
C ARG A 178 18.40 -19.86 -17.90
N VAL A 179 17.12 -20.21 -18.14
CA VAL A 179 16.07 -20.29 -17.11
C VAL A 179 16.46 -21.28 -16.01
N GLN A 180 16.97 -22.47 -16.36
CA GLN A 180 17.43 -23.45 -15.36
C GLN A 180 18.60 -22.93 -14.50
N ARG A 181 19.55 -22.18 -15.09
CA ARG A 181 20.62 -21.51 -14.35
C ARG A 181 20.07 -20.46 -13.39
N MET A 182 19.14 -19.61 -13.85
CA MET A 182 18.50 -18.55 -13.06
C MET A 182 17.69 -19.14 -11.88
N LYS A 183 16.84 -20.16 -12.11
CA LYS A 183 16.13 -20.86 -11.01
C LYS A 183 17.12 -21.38 -9.94
N LYS A 184 18.26 -21.92 -10.36
CA LYS A 184 19.32 -22.37 -9.44
C LYS A 184 20.05 -21.24 -8.72
N GLN A 185 20.16 -20.04 -9.28
CA GLN A 185 20.63 -18.86 -8.55
C GLN A 185 19.58 -18.34 -7.56
N MET A 186 18.29 -18.42 -7.90
CA MET A 186 17.19 -18.03 -7.00
C MET A 186 17.15 -18.90 -5.74
N GLU A 187 17.14 -20.24 -5.88
CA GLU A 187 17.10 -21.14 -4.72
C GLU A 187 18.33 -20.93 -3.80
N VAL A 188 19.52 -20.71 -4.35
CA VAL A 188 20.71 -20.32 -3.57
C VAL A 188 20.53 -18.97 -2.87
N SER A 189 19.90 -17.99 -3.52
CA SER A 189 19.64 -16.66 -2.96
C SER A 189 18.64 -16.70 -1.80
N ARG A 190 17.61 -17.55 -1.86
CA ARG A 190 16.65 -17.76 -0.76
C ARG A 190 17.33 -18.27 0.51
N VAL A 191 18.26 -19.22 0.37
CA VAL A 191 19.02 -19.73 1.52
C VAL A 191 19.96 -18.65 2.08
N VAL A 192 20.53 -17.79 1.24
CA VAL A 192 21.31 -16.61 1.68
C VAL A 192 20.43 -15.63 2.47
N VAL A 193 19.24 -15.28 1.97
CA VAL A 193 18.28 -14.42 2.69
C VAL A 193 17.92 -15.02 4.05
N ARG A 194 17.52 -16.29 4.09
CA ARG A 194 17.19 -17.00 5.34
C ARG A 194 18.35 -17.00 6.33
N ALA A 195 19.59 -17.25 5.87
CA ALA A 195 20.77 -17.25 6.72
C ALA A 195 21.09 -15.88 7.31
N LEU A 196 20.82 -14.79 6.57
CA LEU A 196 21.03 -13.42 7.03
C LEU A 196 19.93 -12.93 7.99
N VAL A 197 18.70 -13.41 7.85
CA VAL A 197 17.54 -13.06 8.70
C VAL A 197 17.41 -13.95 9.94
N ALA A 198 18.09 -15.10 9.98
CA ALA A 198 18.08 -16.03 11.11
C ALA A 198 18.46 -15.36 12.45
N ALA A 199 17.71 -15.68 13.51
CA ALA A 199 17.91 -15.19 14.86
C ALA A 199 17.98 -16.35 15.87
N PRO A 200 19.11 -16.56 16.58
CA PRO A 200 20.39 -15.87 16.42
C PRO A 200 21.06 -16.17 15.07
N ARG A 201 21.82 -15.21 14.55
CA ARG A 201 22.63 -15.39 13.34
C ARG A 201 23.89 -16.20 13.67
N CYS A 202 24.42 -16.95 12.71
CA CYS A 202 25.74 -17.59 12.86
C CYS A 202 26.85 -16.53 12.97
N THR A 203 27.66 -16.58 14.02
CA THR A 203 28.75 -15.61 14.28
C THR A 203 29.76 -15.54 13.12
N ALA A 204 30.16 -16.67 12.55
CA ALA A 204 31.08 -16.67 11.40
C ALA A 204 30.43 -16.19 10.08
N LEU A 205 29.09 -16.16 10.00
CA LEU A 205 28.36 -15.48 8.90
C LEU A 205 28.33 -13.97 9.13
N GLU A 206 28.17 -13.55 10.39
CA GLU A 206 28.20 -12.15 10.82
C GLU A 206 29.59 -11.52 10.62
N GLU A 207 30.66 -12.22 10.99
CA GLU A 207 32.04 -11.89 10.61
C GLU A 207 32.20 -11.75 9.08
N THR A 208 31.63 -12.68 8.31
CA THR A 208 31.67 -12.61 6.83
C THR A 208 30.92 -11.38 6.30
N ALA A 209 29.82 -10.98 6.96
CA ALA A 209 28.99 -9.83 6.62
C ALA A 209 29.49 -8.50 7.19
N SER A 210 30.45 -8.48 8.11
CA SER A 210 31.01 -7.25 8.72
C SER A 210 31.64 -6.28 7.70
N THR A 211 32.04 -6.79 6.54
CA THR A 211 32.62 -6.02 5.41
C THR A 211 31.62 -5.78 4.29
N TRP A 212 30.33 -6.05 4.51
CA TRP A 212 29.24 -5.87 3.55
C TRP A 212 28.58 -4.50 3.74
N ASP A 213 28.44 -3.78 2.63
CA ASP A 213 27.76 -2.49 2.50
C ASP A 213 26.23 -2.59 2.59
N GLY A 214 25.67 -3.80 2.77
CA GLY A 214 24.23 -4.06 2.80
C GLY A 214 23.58 -4.21 1.43
N THR A 215 24.27 -3.90 0.33
CA THR A 215 23.74 -4.02 -1.03
C THR A 215 23.76 -5.48 -1.53
N PRO A 216 22.62 -6.11 -1.85
CA PRO A 216 22.59 -7.43 -2.47
C PRO A 216 23.38 -7.43 -3.79
N SER A 217 24.26 -8.42 -3.99
CA SER A 217 25.01 -8.54 -5.25
C SER A 217 25.44 -9.97 -5.54
N ALA A 218 25.74 -10.26 -6.81
CA ALA A 218 26.20 -11.57 -7.23
C ALA A 218 27.55 -12.00 -6.62
N LEU A 219 28.39 -11.05 -6.20
CA LEU A 219 29.64 -11.33 -5.49
C LEU A 219 29.34 -11.75 -4.04
N TRP A 220 28.47 -11.02 -3.36
CA TRP A 220 28.04 -11.33 -2.00
C TRP A 220 27.21 -12.60 -1.92
N ARG A 221 26.29 -12.84 -2.88
CA ARG A 221 25.59 -14.12 -3.10
C ARG A 221 26.59 -15.29 -3.11
N LYS A 222 27.68 -15.18 -3.87
CA LYS A 222 28.73 -16.21 -3.97
C LYS A 222 29.58 -16.35 -2.70
N ARG A 223 29.82 -15.27 -1.93
CA ARG A 223 30.49 -15.30 -0.61
C ARG A 223 29.63 -16.04 0.43
N PHE A 224 28.39 -15.60 0.63
CA PHE A 224 27.48 -16.21 1.61
C PHE A 224 27.11 -17.66 1.24
N ALA A 225 26.84 -17.95 -0.04
CA ALA A 225 26.62 -19.33 -0.51
C ALA A 225 27.88 -20.22 -0.50
N ARG A 226 29.07 -19.68 -0.23
CA ARG A 226 30.27 -20.47 0.12
C ARG A 226 30.28 -20.78 1.61
N HIS A 227 30.06 -19.76 2.46
CA HIS A 227 29.95 -19.94 3.91
C HIS A 227 28.88 -20.98 4.28
N ILE A 228 27.66 -20.85 3.75
CA ILE A 228 26.51 -21.70 4.09
C ILE A 228 26.78 -23.19 3.81
N ARG A 229 27.55 -23.51 2.76
CA ARG A 229 27.93 -24.89 2.40
C ARG A 229 29.13 -25.44 3.18
N GLY A 230 29.85 -24.60 3.92
CA GLY A 230 31.03 -24.99 4.71
C GLY A 230 30.88 -24.81 6.22
N CYS A 231 29.73 -24.29 6.69
CA CYS A 231 29.46 -24.02 8.10
C CYS A 231 28.41 -25.00 8.63
N GLY A 232 28.76 -25.82 9.63
CA GLY A 232 27.87 -26.80 10.25
C GLY A 232 26.66 -26.22 11.00
N VAL A 233 26.54 -24.90 11.13
CA VAL A 233 25.36 -24.19 11.69
C VAL A 233 24.44 -23.68 10.58
N CYS A 234 24.99 -23.29 9.43
CA CYS A 234 24.21 -22.75 8.29
C CYS A 234 23.82 -23.84 7.27
N GLN A 235 24.49 -25.00 7.30
CA GLN A 235 24.17 -26.16 6.48
C GLN A 235 22.78 -26.72 6.87
N GLY A 236 21.93 -26.97 5.88
CA GLY A 236 20.56 -27.45 6.10
C GLY A 236 19.50 -26.34 6.23
N LEU A 237 19.87 -25.06 6.11
CA LEU A 237 18.88 -23.96 6.01
C LEU A 237 18.00 -24.05 4.74
N ASP A 238 18.39 -24.86 3.76
CA ASP A 238 17.61 -25.25 2.60
C ASP A 238 16.51 -26.30 2.90
N ALA A 239 16.56 -26.96 4.06
CA ALA A 239 15.56 -27.93 4.47
C ALA A 239 14.16 -27.29 4.59
N GLY A 240 13.15 -28.04 4.14
CA GLY A 240 11.75 -27.59 4.16
C GLY A 240 11.40 -26.44 3.20
N LEU A 241 12.32 -25.95 2.37
CA LEU A 241 11.98 -25.02 1.28
C LEU A 241 11.04 -25.71 0.29
N LEU A 242 9.86 -25.12 0.07
CA LEU A 242 9.04 -25.45 -1.09
C LEU A 242 9.73 -24.91 -2.35
N PRO A 243 9.74 -25.67 -3.47
CA PRO A 243 10.30 -25.20 -4.74
C PRO A 243 9.66 -23.88 -5.17
N MET A 244 10.48 -22.93 -5.67
CA MET A 244 10.00 -21.60 -6.07
C MET A 244 8.77 -21.67 -6.98
N ASP A 245 8.77 -22.57 -7.98
CA ASP A 245 7.66 -22.79 -8.92
C ASP A 245 6.29 -22.98 -8.23
N ARG A 246 6.23 -23.68 -7.09
CA ARG A 246 5.01 -23.90 -6.30
C ARG A 246 4.64 -22.72 -5.40
N LEU A 247 5.60 -21.88 -5.05
CA LEU A 247 5.35 -20.66 -4.29
C LEU A 247 4.85 -19.54 -5.20
N LEU A 248 5.32 -19.51 -6.45
CA LEU A 248 5.10 -18.44 -7.42
C LEU A 248 3.85 -18.63 -8.29
N SER A 249 3.45 -19.87 -8.61
CA SER A 249 2.22 -20.23 -9.34
C SER A 249 0.88 -19.86 -8.65
N GLY A 250 0.93 -19.03 -7.61
CA GLY A 250 -0.23 -18.49 -6.90
C GLY A 250 -0.08 -17.03 -6.47
N LEU A 251 0.73 -16.22 -7.17
CA LEU A 251 0.72 -14.75 -7.04
C LEU A 251 0.09 -14.14 -8.32
N PRO A 252 -0.98 -13.32 -8.22
CA PRO A 252 -1.57 -12.66 -9.38
C PRO A 252 -0.62 -11.62 -10.02
N LEU A 253 -0.91 -11.26 -11.28
CA LEU A 253 -0.29 -10.11 -11.93
C LEU A 253 -0.58 -8.82 -11.14
N VAL A 254 0.37 -7.89 -11.12
CA VAL A 254 0.15 -6.57 -10.53
C VAL A 254 -0.77 -5.78 -11.45
N ALA A 255 -1.95 -5.41 -10.93
CA ALA A 255 -2.88 -4.52 -11.60
C ALA A 255 -2.22 -3.16 -11.86
N VAL A 256 -2.35 -2.67 -13.09
CA VAL A 256 -1.81 -1.39 -13.56
C VAL A 256 -2.45 -0.23 -12.79
N PRO A 257 -1.67 0.77 -12.33
CA PRO A 257 -2.22 1.98 -11.73
C PRO A 257 -3.16 2.72 -12.68
N THR A 258 -4.29 3.21 -12.15
CA THR A 258 -5.32 3.93 -12.94
C THR A 258 -4.88 5.31 -13.47
N GLY A 259 -3.60 5.67 -13.32
CA GLY A 259 -3.00 6.86 -13.93
C GLY A 259 -2.44 6.62 -15.34
N LEU A 260 -2.09 5.37 -15.67
CA LEU A 260 -1.63 4.96 -17.01
C LEU A 260 -2.84 4.70 -17.91
N ASP A 261 -3.33 5.76 -18.54
CA ASP A 261 -4.45 5.75 -19.47
C ASP A 261 -3.96 5.56 -20.93
N PRO A 262 -4.35 4.47 -21.62
CA PRO A 262 -4.08 4.27 -23.06
C PRO A 262 -4.43 5.48 -23.93
N ALA A 263 -5.54 6.17 -23.64
CA ALA A 263 -5.99 7.32 -24.41
C ALA A 263 -5.06 8.54 -24.25
N ARG A 264 -4.38 8.69 -23.09
CA ARG A 264 -3.33 9.72 -22.91
C ARG A 264 -2.11 9.43 -23.78
N VAL A 265 -1.66 8.18 -23.83
CA VAL A 265 -0.55 7.76 -24.70
C VAL A 265 -0.92 8.00 -26.17
N LEU A 266 -2.12 7.60 -26.58
CA LEU A 266 -2.64 7.80 -27.92
C LEU A 266 -2.71 9.30 -28.31
N ASN A 267 -3.20 10.16 -27.41
CA ASN A 267 -3.26 11.61 -27.63
C ASN A 267 -1.87 12.27 -27.65
N ALA A 268 -0.90 11.76 -26.87
CA ALA A 268 0.49 12.20 -26.91
C ALA A 268 1.22 11.83 -28.22
N VAL A 269 0.88 10.70 -28.85
CA VAL A 269 1.38 10.34 -30.19
C VAL A 269 0.72 11.17 -31.29
N LEU A 270 -0.60 11.39 -31.20
CA LEU A 270 -1.39 11.99 -32.28
C LEU A 270 -1.39 13.53 -32.32
N GLY A 271 -0.57 14.19 -31.50
CA GLY A 271 -0.11 15.56 -31.78
C GLY A 271 -1.18 16.66 -31.72
N GLN A 272 -2.18 16.58 -30.83
CA GLN A 272 -3.06 17.72 -30.56
C GLN A 272 -2.33 18.83 -29.78
N GLY A 273 -1.56 19.64 -30.51
CA GLY A 273 -0.86 20.82 -30.00
C GLY A 273 -1.82 21.97 -29.64
N GLY A 274 -2.53 21.84 -28.52
CA GLY A 274 -3.30 22.93 -27.91
C GLY A 274 -2.43 23.80 -27.00
N SER A 275 -1.77 24.82 -27.55
CA SER A 275 -0.91 25.72 -26.80
C SER A 275 -1.68 26.74 -25.95
N SER A 276 -1.97 26.41 -24.69
CA SER A 276 -2.46 27.37 -23.69
C SER A 276 -1.31 27.86 -22.81
N SER A 277 -0.67 28.97 -23.18
CA SER A 277 0.23 29.70 -22.28
C SER A 277 -0.57 30.45 -21.21
N PRO A 278 -0.11 30.49 -19.94
CA PRO A 278 -0.83 31.18 -18.86
C PRO A 278 -0.58 32.70 -18.91
N ALA A 279 -1.42 33.42 -19.65
CA ALA A 279 -1.51 34.88 -19.64
C ALA A 279 -2.99 35.32 -19.75
N ASP A 280 -3.27 36.53 -19.25
CA ASP A 280 -4.53 37.27 -19.40
C ASP A 280 -5.85 36.58 -18.99
N GLN A 281 -6.00 36.33 -17.68
CA GLN A 281 -7.28 36.60 -16.98
C GLN A 281 -7.04 37.22 -15.60
N LEU A 282 -6.92 38.55 -15.57
CA LEU A 282 -7.02 39.40 -14.38
C LEU A 282 -7.80 40.67 -14.75
N ALA A 283 -8.57 41.20 -13.80
CA ALA A 283 -9.71 42.11 -14.03
C ALA A 283 -10.92 41.42 -14.73
N ASP A 284 -12.17 41.83 -14.52
CA ASP A 284 -12.63 43.10 -13.92
C ASP A 284 -13.71 42.92 -12.82
N SER A 285 -13.99 43.98 -12.05
CA SER A 285 -15.12 44.09 -11.13
C SER A 285 -15.79 45.47 -11.24
N PRO A 286 -17.13 45.54 -11.31
CA PRO A 286 -17.80 46.56 -12.11
C PRO A 286 -17.98 47.93 -11.43
N ARG A 287 -17.58 49.02 -12.10
CA ARG A 287 -18.02 50.40 -11.77
C ARG A 287 -18.34 51.31 -12.96
N ARG A 288 -19.62 51.31 -13.35
CA ARG A 288 -20.49 52.51 -13.52
C ARG A 288 -19.86 53.76 -14.18
N GLY A 289 -19.90 53.86 -15.51
CA GLY A 289 -19.44 55.04 -16.28
C GLY A 289 -20.30 55.38 -17.52
N THR A 290 -20.89 56.57 -17.53
CA THR A 290 -21.93 57.08 -18.46
C THR A 290 -21.57 57.28 -19.96
N ARG A 291 -22.64 57.34 -20.80
CA ARG A 291 -22.81 58.07 -22.10
C ARG A 291 -22.48 57.39 -23.47
N ARG A 292 -23.56 56.94 -24.15
CA ARG A 292 -24.16 57.55 -25.37
C ARG A 292 -23.34 57.60 -26.70
N ARG A 293 -23.69 56.77 -27.72
CA ARG A 293 -24.45 57.16 -28.97
C ARG A 293 -24.09 56.43 -30.32
N HIS A 294 -25.09 55.78 -30.93
CA HIS A 294 -25.34 55.52 -32.39
C HIS A 294 -24.43 54.58 -33.25
N GLY A 295 -25.06 53.95 -34.27
CA GLY A 295 -24.49 53.06 -35.31
C GLY A 295 -24.98 51.60 -35.16
N ARG A 296 -25.90 51.00 -35.95
CA ARG A 296 -26.10 50.90 -37.43
C ARG A 296 -24.84 50.34 -38.14
N ARG A 297 -24.90 49.29 -38.98
CA ARG A 297 -26.03 48.55 -39.62
C ARG A 297 -25.53 47.20 -40.22
N SER A 298 -26.42 46.21 -40.45
CA SER A 298 -26.36 45.07 -41.42
C SER A 298 -24.97 44.60 -41.95
N GLY A 299 -24.53 43.33 -41.87
CA GLY A 299 -25.26 42.05 -41.88
C GLY A 299 -25.20 41.37 -43.28
N ARG A 300 -24.93 40.05 -43.35
CA ARG A 300 -25.17 39.19 -44.55
C ARG A 300 -25.26 37.70 -44.21
N MET A 301 -25.73 36.88 -45.16
CA MET A 301 -26.18 35.48 -44.99
C MET A 301 -25.24 34.44 -45.61
N GLY A 302 -25.36 33.18 -45.16
CA GLY A 302 -24.96 31.95 -45.88
C GLY A 302 -24.09 31.01 -45.04
N LYS A 303 -24.29 29.68 -45.04
CA LYS A 303 -25.32 28.81 -45.66
C LYS A 303 -25.61 27.60 -44.73
N GLN A 304 -26.65 26.83 -45.03
CA GLN A 304 -26.99 25.55 -44.36
C GLN A 304 -25.94 24.45 -44.69
N ILE A 305 -25.94 23.30 -44.00
CA ILE A 305 -26.67 22.08 -44.42
C ILE A 305 -26.78 21.04 -43.26
N VAL A 306 -27.94 20.34 -43.22
CA VAL A 306 -28.32 18.98 -42.74
C VAL A 306 -27.26 18.14 -41.97
N GLY A 307 -27.58 17.34 -40.93
CA GLY A 307 -28.86 16.89 -40.32
C GLY A 307 -28.67 16.58 -38.81
N GLY A 308 -29.57 15.91 -38.05
CA GLY A 308 -30.54 14.86 -38.40
C GLY A 308 -29.88 13.47 -38.25
N SER A 309 -30.28 12.55 -37.36
CA SER A 309 -31.46 12.51 -36.47
C SER A 309 -31.25 11.65 -35.20
N ALA A 310 -32.26 11.67 -34.33
CA ALA A 310 -32.34 10.99 -33.04
C ALA A 310 -32.29 9.45 -33.05
N ALA A 311 -31.88 8.90 -31.89
CA ALA A 311 -32.37 7.72 -31.16
C ALA A 311 -32.91 6.47 -31.88
N VAL A 312 -32.57 5.29 -31.32
CA VAL A 312 -33.54 4.25 -30.94
C VAL A 312 -32.95 3.39 -29.82
N ALA A 313 -33.78 2.93 -28.88
CA ALA A 313 -33.39 1.98 -27.85
C ALA A 313 -33.76 0.54 -28.26
N VAL A 314 -32.89 -0.44 -27.97
CA VAL A 314 -33.19 -1.87 -28.17
C VAL A 314 -33.47 -2.50 -26.82
N VAL A 315 -34.71 -2.94 -26.63
CA VAL A 315 -35.14 -3.79 -25.51
C VAL A 315 -35.03 -5.24 -25.93
N VAL A 316 -34.41 -6.09 -25.10
CA VAL A 316 -34.53 -7.55 -25.17
C VAL A 316 -34.97 -8.05 -23.80
N VAL A 317 -35.91 -9.01 -23.81
CA VAL A 317 -36.58 -9.60 -22.65
C VAL A 317 -36.32 -11.12 -22.66
N ALA A 318 -36.62 -11.81 -21.55
CA ALA A 318 -36.62 -13.26 -21.36
C ALA A 318 -35.23 -13.91 -21.11
N ALA A 319 -35.11 -14.98 -20.31
CA ALA A 319 -36.07 -15.57 -19.35
C ALA A 319 -35.36 -16.43 -18.29
N LEU A 320 -36.13 -16.85 -17.28
CA LEU A 320 -35.73 -17.76 -16.20
C LEU A 320 -35.48 -19.18 -16.70
N VAL A 321 -34.42 -19.82 -16.19
CA VAL A 321 -34.46 -21.24 -15.78
C VAL A 321 -33.75 -21.37 -14.43
N ALA A 322 -34.39 -22.07 -13.49
CA ALA A 322 -33.78 -22.51 -12.25
C ALA A 322 -34.03 -24.02 -12.09
N PRO A 323 -33.16 -24.74 -11.38
CA PRO A 323 -33.57 -25.91 -10.62
C PRO A 323 -33.44 -25.67 -9.11
N ARG A 324 -34.47 -26.08 -8.37
CA ARG A 324 -34.34 -26.32 -6.92
C ARG A 324 -33.61 -27.64 -6.71
N LEU A 325 -32.87 -27.76 -5.61
CA LEU A 325 -32.73 -29.04 -4.92
C LEU A 325 -33.17 -28.87 -3.47
N THR A 326 -34.17 -29.64 -3.09
CA THR A 326 -34.65 -29.79 -1.71
C THR A 326 -33.72 -30.71 -0.92
N GLY A 327 -33.64 -30.49 0.39
CA GLY A 327 -32.71 -31.24 1.24
C GLY A 327 -33.11 -32.70 1.49
N GLY A 328 -32.14 -33.46 1.99
CA GLY A 328 -32.30 -34.78 2.59
C GLY A 328 -31.24 -34.97 3.67
N SER A 329 -31.65 -35.25 4.89
CA SER A 329 -30.77 -35.51 6.04
C SER A 329 -30.66 -37.02 6.31
N SER A 330 -29.75 -37.39 7.22
CA SER A 330 -29.50 -38.77 7.70
C SER A 330 -28.59 -39.60 6.78
N SER A 331 -27.72 -40.49 7.29
CA SER A 331 -27.21 -40.65 8.67
C SER A 331 -26.03 -41.63 8.70
N THR A 332 -25.10 -41.42 9.64
CA THR A 332 -24.27 -42.44 10.35
C THR A 332 -23.73 -43.66 9.59
N THR A 333 -22.41 -43.82 9.61
CA THR A 333 -21.80 -45.10 10.00
C THR A 333 -20.43 -44.83 10.62
N ALA A 334 -20.04 -45.64 11.62
CA ALA A 334 -18.79 -45.45 12.37
C ALA A 334 -18.01 -46.76 12.50
N VAL A 335 -16.71 -46.69 12.24
CA VAL A 335 -15.69 -47.73 12.47
C VAL A 335 -14.44 -46.97 12.90
N ALA A 336 -14.14 -46.85 14.20
CA ALA A 336 -13.53 -47.83 15.10
C ALA A 336 -11.99 -47.95 14.92
N SER A 337 -11.27 -47.89 16.04
CA SER A 337 -9.80 -47.88 16.12
C SER A 337 -9.16 -49.25 15.82
N PRO A 338 -7.82 -49.31 15.72
CA PRO A 338 -7.12 -50.06 16.77
C PRO A 338 -5.90 -49.36 17.37
N ALA A 339 -5.45 -49.89 18.51
CA ALA A 339 -4.21 -49.64 19.25
C ALA A 339 -3.96 -50.88 20.14
N PRO A 340 -2.91 -50.93 20.99
CA PRO A 340 -1.50 -50.54 20.86
C PRO A 340 -0.55 -51.76 21.02
N VAL A 341 0.78 -51.59 21.05
CA VAL A 341 1.74 -52.67 21.40
C VAL A 341 2.87 -52.22 22.36
N VAL A 342 2.75 -52.68 23.62
CA VAL A 342 3.77 -53.13 24.62
C VAL A 342 5.24 -53.22 24.10
N SER A 343 6.31 -52.79 24.80
CA SER A 343 6.53 -52.16 26.12
C SER A 343 7.89 -51.38 26.10
N VAL A 344 8.82 -51.22 27.09
CA VAL A 344 9.14 -51.82 28.41
C VAL A 344 9.93 -50.81 29.31
N THR A 345 10.43 -51.27 30.47
CA THR A 345 11.18 -50.54 31.54
C THR A 345 12.34 -51.46 32.06
N PRO A 346 13.22 -51.11 33.04
CA PRO A 346 13.22 -49.99 34.00
C PRO A 346 14.57 -49.21 34.15
N SER A 347 14.63 -48.34 35.19
CA SER A 347 15.78 -47.55 35.65
C SER A 347 16.71 -48.33 36.61
N PRO A 348 17.83 -47.75 37.10
CA PRO A 348 17.74 -47.16 38.45
C PRO A 348 18.47 -45.80 38.65
N THR A 349 18.07 -45.08 39.71
CA THR A 349 18.71 -43.87 40.26
C THR A 349 19.89 -44.22 41.19
N PRO A 350 20.75 -43.24 41.58
CA PRO A 350 20.58 -42.74 42.95
C PRO A 350 20.81 -41.22 43.15
N THR A 351 20.33 -40.74 44.30
CA THR A 351 20.40 -39.39 44.90
C THR A 351 20.91 -39.53 46.36
N PRO A 352 21.00 -38.50 47.22
CA PRO A 352 21.31 -37.07 47.04
C PRO A 352 22.41 -36.56 48.02
N SER A 353 22.92 -35.33 47.85
CA SER A 353 23.52 -34.46 48.91
C SER A 353 24.00 -33.12 48.31
N ALA A 354 24.15 -32.00 49.03
CA ALA A 354 23.57 -31.54 50.29
C ALA A 354 23.76 -30.00 50.38
N SER A 355 23.02 -29.29 51.24
CA SER A 355 23.20 -27.86 51.51
C SER A 355 23.84 -27.64 52.89
N PRO A 356 24.57 -26.52 53.10
CA PRO A 356 24.26 -25.72 54.29
C PRO A 356 24.31 -24.19 54.10
N SER A 357 23.16 -23.56 54.36
CA SER A 357 22.92 -22.53 55.39
C SER A 357 23.74 -21.22 55.52
N ALA A 358 22.98 -20.18 55.92
CA ALA A 358 23.35 -19.01 56.74
C ALA A 358 23.96 -17.75 56.08
N SER A 359 23.70 -16.63 56.77
CA SER A 359 24.00 -15.23 56.40
C SER A 359 24.85 -14.58 57.52
N PRO A 360 25.41 -13.36 57.32
CA PRO A 360 24.67 -12.21 57.84
C PRO A 360 24.73 -10.93 56.97
N SER A 361 23.84 -9.99 57.27
CA SER A 361 23.83 -8.61 56.77
C SER A 361 24.45 -7.65 57.79
N PRO A 362 25.00 -6.50 57.34
CA PRO A 362 25.00 -5.26 58.12
C PRO A 362 23.91 -4.28 57.63
N SER A 363 23.55 -3.31 58.48
CA SER A 363 22.46 -2.34 58.27
C SER A 363 23.00 -0.88 58.28
N PRO A 364 22.24 0.23 58.45
CA PRO A 364 22.10 1.22 57.36
C PRO A 364 22.49 2.67 57.77
N THR A 365 21.80 3.67 57.18
CA THR A 365 21.84 5.14 57.44
C THR A 365 23.08 5.93 56.95
N PRO A 366 22.98 7.27 56.71
CA PRO A 366 21.85 8.18 56.95
C PRO A 366 21.27 8.91 55.71
N LYS A 367 20.23 9.73 55.94
CA LYS A 367 19.47 10.52 54.95
C LYS A 367 20.19 11.82 54.55
N ALA A 368 19.89 12.32 53.34
CA ALA A 368 19.95 13.73 52.99
C ALA A 368 18.58 14.22 52.48
N LYS A 369 18.28 15.52 52.64
CA LYS A 369 17.06 16.22 52.17
C LYS A 369 17.47 17.42 51.27
N PRO A 370 16.57 18.17 50.61
CA PRO A 370 16.76 18.49 49.19
C PRO A 370 17.01 19.98 48.89
N SER A 371 17.38 20.26 47.64
CA SER A 371 17.46 21.60 47.02
C SER A 371 16.98 21.50 45.54
N PRO A 372 16.73 22.62 44.81
CA PRO A 372 15.39 22.78 44.23
C PRO A 372 15.23 22.33 42.77
N SER A 373 13.96 22.24 42.34
CA SER A 373 13.56 21.84 40.98
C SER A 373 13.71 22.97 39.96
N PRO A 374 14.13 22.69 38.72
CA PRO A 374 13.62 23.37 37.54
C PRO A 374 12.21 22.82 37.21
N SER A 375 11.29 23.68 36.77
CA SER A 375 9.86 23.34 36.66
C SER A 375 9.56 22.42 35.46
N LYS A 376 9.08 21.20 35.72
CA LYS A 376 8.37 20.41 34.70
C LYS A 376 6.97 21.00 34.48
N HIS A 377 6.77 21.70 33.38
CA HIS A 377 5.43 22.07 32.89
C HIS A 377 4.71 20.84 32.32
N THR A 378 4.31 19.92 33.21
CA THR A 378 3.44 18.80 32.86
C THR A 378 2.00 19.31 32.81
N ALA A 379 1.57 19.78 31.63
CA ALA A 379 0.18 20.15 31.39
C ALA A 379 -0.71 18.92 31.57
N ALA A 380 -1.53 18.90 32.63
CA ALA A 380 -2.41 17.78 32.92
C ALA A 380 -3.49 17.67 31.83
N VAL A 381 -3.46 16.58 31.06
CA VAL A 381 -4.54 16.25 30.12
C VAL A 381 -5.82 16.00 30.93
N PRO A 382 -6.95 16.69 30.64
CA PRO A 382 -8.16 16.55 31.45
C PRO A 382 -8.66 15.11 31.55
N ALA A 383 -8.87 14.65 32.78
CA ALA A 383 -9.58 13.41 33.03
C ALA A 383 -11.09 13.61 32.75
N HIS A 384 -11.75 12.56 32.24
CA HIS A 384 -13.17 12.51 31.89
C HIS A 384 -13.60 13.41 30.72
N ILE A 385 -13.35 12.91 29.50
CA ILE A 385 -14.18 13.22 28.33
C ILE A 385 -15.48 12.39 28.45
N ALA A 386 -16.65 13.02 28.32
CA ALA A 386 -17.95 12.32 28.32
C ALA A 386 -18.11 11.44 27.07
N SER A 387 -18.93 10.37 27.12
CA SER A 387 -19.05 9.38 26.04
C SER A 387 -19.30 10.00 24.67
N GLY A 388 -20.33 10.85 24.55
CA GLY A 388 -20.68 11.54 23.30
C GLY A 388 -19.59 12.45 22.71
N ALA A 389 -18.51 12.76 23.45
CA ALA A 389 -17.37 13.53 22.97
C ALA A 389 -16.19 12.65 22.47
N LYS A 390 -16.37 11.33 22.38
CA LYS A 390 -15.48 10.39 21.67
C LYS A 390 -15.70 10.36 20.17
N LYS A 391 -16.97 10.40 19.74
CA LYS A 391 -17.42 10.17 18.36
C LYS A 391 -16.98 11.27 17.41
N GLY A 392 -16.25 10.92 16.35
CA GLY A 392 -15.83 11.82 15.27
C GLY A 392 -15.81 11.15 13.90
N VAL A 393 -15.32 11.85 12.88
CA VAL A 393 -15.35 11.37 11.48
C VAL A 393 -14.24 11.99 10.62
N GLY A 394 -13.69 11.24 9.66
CA GLY A 394 -12.80 11.76 8.62
C GLY A 394 -13.60 12.41 7.48
N VAL A 395 -13.23 13.62 7.05
CA VAL A 395 -14.03 14.46 6.14
C VAL A 395 -13.23 14.95 4.95
N TRP A 396 -13.67 14.56 3.75
CA TRP A 396 -13.32 15.23 2.49
C TRP A 396 -14.47 16.13 2.02
N SER A 397 -14.19 17.04 1.09
CA SER A 397 -15.20 17.99 0.58
C SER A 397 -16.14 17.32 -0.44
N PHE A 398 -17.44 17.60 -0.32
CA PHE A 398 -18.49 17.18 -1.26
C PHE A 398 -19.71 18.10 -1.16
N GLY A 399 -20.68 17.96 -2.09
CA GLY A 399 -21.91 18.75 -2.12
C GLY A 399 -22.73 18.59 -0.83
N GLY A 400 -22.80 19.65 -0.02
CA GLY A 400 -23.51 19.64 1.26
C GLY A 400 -22.71 19.10 2.45
N VAL A 401 -21.39 18.93 2.34
CA VAL A 401 -20.49 18.41 3.40
C VAL A 401 -20.74 19.01 4.80
N SER A 402 -20.97 20.32 4.90
CA SER A 402 -21.25 21.01 6.17
C SER A 402 -22.57 20.56 6.82
N GLN A 403 -23.59 20.28 6.00
CA GLN A 403 -24.90 19.80 6.47
C GLN A 403 -24.82 18.34 6.89
N ALA A 404 -24.14 17.50 6.10
CA ALA A 404 -23.86 16.11 6.46
C ALA A 404 -23.03 16.00 7.76
N LEU A 405 -22.02 16.86 7.93
CA LEU A 405 -21.18 16.89 9.13
C LEU A 405 -22.01 17.26 10.38
N ALA A 406 -22.85 18.30 10.30
CA ALA A 406 -23.77 18.65 11.38
C ALA A 406 -24.78 17.51 11.66
N ALA A 407 -25.36 16.92 10.62
CA ALA A 407 -26.33 15.83 10.73
C ALA A 407 -25.73 14.52 11.28
N SER A 408 -24.41 14.31 11.17
CA SER A 408 -23.72 13.10 11.67
C SER A 408 -23.69 12.99 13.20
N GLY A 409 -23.86 14.12 13.91
CA GLY A 409 -23.66 14.19 15.36
C GLY A 409 -22.21 13.97 15.81
N ALA A 410 -21.22 14.16 14.93
CA ALA A 410 -19.81 14.08 15.28
C ALA A 410 -19.38 15.24 16.20
N SER A 411 -18.68 14.91 17.28
CA SER A 411 -18.10 15.85 18.25
C SER A 411 -16.73 16.39 17.84
N TRP A 412 -16.09 15.78 16.84
CA TRP A 412 -14.86 16.26 16.22
C TRP A 412 -14.69 15.70 14.81
N TYR A 413 -13.83 16.33 14.01
CA TYR A 413 -13.47 15.85 12.68
C TYR A 413 -12.07 16.29 12.28
N TYR A 414 -11.51 15.66 11.26
CA TYR A 414 -10.27 16.04 10.59
C TYR A 414 -10.38 15.84 9.08
N THR A 415 -9.41 16.38 8.33
CA THR A 415 -9.46 16.53 6.86
C THR A 415 -8.16 16.10 6.18
N TRP A 416 -7.34 15.27 6.84
CA TRP A 416 -5.96 14.93 6.43
C TRP A 416 -5.05 16.15 6.17
N SER A 417 -5.37 17.30 6.77
CA SER A 417 -4.80 18.60 6.44
C SER A 417 -4.72 19.52 7.66
N THR A 418 -4.01 20.63 7.52
CA THR A 418 -3.99 21.75 8.47
C THR A 418 -5.18 22.69 8.31
N GLN A 419 -6.08 22.45 7.35
CA GLN A 419 -7.22 23.31 7.01
C GLN A 419 -8.50 22.51 6.70
N HIS A 420 -9.66 23.16 6.83
CA HIS A 420 -10.98 22.61 6.48
C HIS A 420 -11.81 23.56 5.59
N SER A 421 -11.14 24.22 4.65
CA SER A 421 -11.71 25.24 3.76
C SER A 421 -12.97 24.75 3.03
N GLY A 422 -14.07 25.50 3.16
CA GLY A 422 -15.39 25.14 2.64
C GLY A 422 -16.27 24.29 3.57
N ILE A 423 -15.74 23.78 4.68
CA ILE A 423 -16.49 23.02 5.69
C ILE A 423 -16.78 23.94 6.88
N ALA A 424 -18.06 24.23 7.12
CA ALA A 424 -18.50 24.95 8.30
C ALA A 424 -18.51 23.99 9.51
N THR A 425 -17.75 24.34 10.54
CA THR A 425 -17.70 23.60 11.80
C THR A 425 -19.05 23.67 12.52
N PRO A 426 -19.73 22.54 12.82
CA PRO A 426 -20.97 22.57 13.60
C PRO A 426 -20.68 22.94 15.06
N ALA A 427 -21.63 23.58 15.75
CA ALA A 427 -21.45 24.02 17.14
C ALA A 427 -21.19 22.87 18.14
N SER A 428 -21.53 21.62 17.77
CA SER A 428 -21.22 20.41 18.52
C SER A 428 -19.81 19.85 18.30
N GLY A 429 -19.06 20.37 17.32
CA GLY A 429 -17.86 19.72 16.78
C GLY A 429 -16.59 20.57 16.83
N SER A 430 -15.43 19.95 17.06
CA SER A 430 -14.11 20.58 16.93
C SER A 430 -13.34 20.07 15.70
N PHE A 431 -12.81 20.95 14.85
CA PHE A 431 -11.79 20.55 13.89
C PHE A 431 -10.46 20.21 14.59
N VAL A 432 -9.80 19.14 14.13
CA VAL A 432 -8.44 18.75 14.54
C VAL A 432 -7.52 18.76 13.32
N PRO A 433 -6.47 19.60 13.29
CA PRO A 433 -5.50 19.61 12.19
C PRO A 433 -4.58 18.39 12.22
N MET A 434 -4.05 18.04 11.04
CA MET A 434 -3.05 16.99 10.83
C MET A 434 -1.84 17.53 10.06
N ILE A 435 -0.63 17.11 10.44
CA ILE A 435 0.58 17.27 9.61
C ILE A 435 0.78 15.95 8.87
N TRP A 436 0.19 15.83 7.69
CA TRP A 436 0.01 14.54 7.00
C TRP A 436 1.32 13.80 6.69
N GLY A 437 2.38 14.49 6.28
CA GLY A 437 3.69 13.86 6.01
C GLY A 437 4.85 14.86 5.99
N ALA A 438 6.04 14.40 5.58
CA ALA A 438 7.26 15.21 5.56
C ALA A 438 7.09 16.54 4.80
N LYS A 439 6.44 16.49 3.62
CA LYS A 439 6.14 17.68 2.78
C LYS A 439 5.17 18.67 3.45
N SER A 440 4.42 18.25 4.47
CA SER A 440 3.53 19.10 5.25
C SER A 440 4.25 19.86 6.37
N VAL A 441 5.51 19.55 6.69
CA VAL A 441 6.27 20.20 7.78
C VAL A 441 6.87 21.55 7.32
N THR A 442 5.99 22.50 7.02
CA THR A 442 6.34 23.90 6.70
C THR A 442 5.92 24.84 7.83
N ASP A 443 6.57 25.99 7.96
CA ASP A 443 6.20 26.98 8.99
C ASP A 443 4.80 27.56 8.74
N SER A 444 4.36 27.63 7.48
CA SER A 444 2.98 27.99 7.12
C SER A 444 1.98 26.94 7.62
N SER A 445 2.24 25.66 7.37
CA SER A 445 1.41 24.54 7.85
C SER A 445 1.33 24.51 9.39
N LEU A 446 2.46 24.69 10.07
CA LEU A 446 2.55 24.71 11.52
C LEU A 446 1.88 25.97 12.12
N ALA A 447 1.97 27.12 11.46
CA ALA A 447 1.24 28.33 11.84
C ALA A 447 -0.27 28.19 11.66
N GLN A 448 -0.75 27.54 10.60
CA GLN A 448 -2.16 27.20 10.40
C GLN A 448 -2.65 26.24 11.48
N ALA A 449 -1.93 25.13 11.71
CA ALA A 449 -2.27 24.14 12.74
C ALA A 449 -2.34 24.75 14.15
N ARG A 450 -1.53 25.78 14.45
CA ARG A 450 -1.58 26.54 15.71
C ARG A 450 -2.93 27.23 15.95
N GLN A 451 -3.66 27.66 14.91
CA GLN A 451 -4.91 28.44 15.03
C GLN A 451 -6.10 27.65 15.59
N TYR A 452 -6.09 26.32 15.47
CA TYR A 452 -7.23 25.47 15.83
C TYR A 452 -7.15 24.96 17.29
N GLY A 453 -7.95 23.95 17.64
CA GLY A 453 -8.02 23.37 18.99
C GLY A 453 -6.69 22.84 19.55
N PRO A 454 -6.64 22.36 20.80
CA PRO A 454 -5.39 22.03 21.48
C PRO A 454 -4.68 20.79 20.91
N TYR A 455 -5.32 20.00 20.05
CA TYR A 455 -4.80 18.73 19.52
C TYR A 455 -4.15 18.89 18.14
N LEU A 456 -3.16 18.04 17.85
CA LEU A 456 -2.52 17.89 16.54
C LEU A 456 -2.31 16.41 16.24
N LEU A 457 -2.71 15.97 15.04
CA LEU A 457 -2.40 14.62 14.54
C LEU A 457 -1.05 14.62 13.82
N GLY A 458 -0.26 13.57 14.05
CA GLY A 458 1.01 13.33 13.37
C GLY A 458 0.85 12.82 11.93
N PHE A 459 1.92 12.23 11.40
CA PHE A 459 1.98 11.75 10.01
C PHE A 459 1.01 10.58 9.75
N ASN A 460 0.48 10.50 8.53
CA ASN A 460 -0.58 9.59 8.13
C ASN A 460 -0.02 8.37 7.38
N GLU A 461 -0.13 7.19 7.97
CA GLU A 461 0.37 5.92 7.43
C GLU A 461 1.81 6.02 6.89
N PRO A 462 2.79 6.43 7.71
CA PRO A 462 4.20 6.56 7.28
C PRO A 462 4.84 5.22 6.92
N ASP A 463 4.23 4.12 7.36
CA ASP A 463 4.50 2.73 7.02
C ASP A 463 3.97 2.31 5.63
N MET A 464 3.22 3.17 4.93
CA MET A 464 2.63 2.91 3.61
C MET A 464 3.22 3.80 2.52
N ALA A 465 3.70 3.18 1.44
CA ALA A 465 4.33 3.87 0.31
C ALA A 465 3.37 4.78 -0.48
N GLN A 466 2.06 4.48 -0.48
CA GLN A 466 1.03 5.29 -1.14
C GLN A 466 0.55 6.49 -0.29
N GLN A 467 1.07 6.63 0.92
CA GLN A 467 0.63 7.59 1.94
C GLN A 467 1.80 8.52 2.28
N SER A 468 2.01 8.89 3.56
CA SER A 468 3.07 9.84 3.90
C SER A 468 4.49 9.31 3.66
N ASN A 469 4.66 7.97 3.61
CA ASN A 469 5.87 7.25 3.20
C ASN A 469 7.15 7.83 3.84
N MET A 470 7.35 7.55 5.14
CA MET A 470 8.43 8.14 5.93
C MET A 470 9.19 7.06 6.70
N THR A 471 10.52 7.15 6.71
CA THR A 471 11.32 6.35 7.65
C THR A 471 11.06 6.82 9.08
N VAL A 472 11.31 5.93 10.05
CA VAL A 472 11.23 6.26 11.48
C VAL A 472 12.18 7.43 11.81
N ASP A 473 13.38 7.44 11.24
CA ASP A 473 14.37 8.49 11.46
C ASP A 473 13.95 9.84 10.86
N GLN A 474 13.33 9.87 9.67
CA GLN A 474 12.74 11.09 9.10
C GLN A 474 11.62 11.63 9.99
N ALA A 475 10.75 10.75 10.50
CA ALA A 475 9.67 11.15 11.41
C ALA A 475 10.21 11.71 12.73
N LEU A 476 11.25 11.10 13.30
CA LEU A 476 11.94 11.59 14.50
C LEU A 476 12.71 12.89 14.25
N GLN A 477 13.39 13.04 13.11
CA GLN A 477 14.11 14.27 12.73
C GLN A 477 13.16 15.48 12.61
N LEU A 478 11.95 15.26 12.09
CA LEU A 478 10.94 16.31 11.93
C LEU A 478 10.10 16.54 13.21
N TRP A 479 10.07 15.59 14.15
CA TRP A 479 9.23 15.65 15.36
C TRP A 479 9.39 16.92 16.21
N PRO A 480 10.60 17.48 16.42
CA PRO A 480 10.76 18.74 17.16
C PRO A 480 9.94 19.91 16.59
N ARG A 481 9.71 19.96 15.27
CA ARG A 481 8.91 21.03 14.65
C ARG A 481 7.41 20.87 14.97
N LEU A 482 6.92 19.64 15.09
CA LEU A 482 5.56 19.34 15.53
C LEU A 482 5.40 19.59 17.04
N MET A 483 6.37 19.19 17.86
CA MET A 483 6.37 19.50 19.30
C MET A 483 6.37 21.02 19.57
N ALA A 484 7.11 21.79 18.77
CA ALA A 484 7.15 23.25 18.81
C ALA A 484 5.84 23.94 18.36
N ALA A 485 4.84 23.19 17.87
CA ALA A 485 3.48 23.72 17.69
C ALA A 485 2.76 23.96 19.02
N GLY A 486 3.25 23.41 20.15
CA GLY A 486 2.65 23.58 21.49
C GLY A 486 1.35 22.78 21.72
N LYS A 487 0.90 22.03 20.71
CA LYS A 487 -0.31 21.20 20.75
C LYS A 487 -0.09 19.91 21.53
N ILE A 488 -1.17 19.34 22.08
CA ILE A 488 -1.27 17.94 22.51
C ILE A 488 -1.13 17.09 21.26
N LEU A 489 -0.04 16.33 21.17
CA LEU A 489 0.45 15.74 19.94
C LEU A 489 0.23 14.23 19.95
N GLY A 490 -0.61 13.76 19.03
CA GLY A 490 -0.74 12.33 18.73
C GLY A 490 0.51 11.81 18.03
N SER A 491 0.76 10.51 18.11
CA SER A 491 1.76 9.84 17.27
C SER A 491 1.47 10.02 15.77
N PRO A 492 2.39 9.61 14.89
CA PRO A 492 2.02 9.16 13.55
C PRO A 492 1.01 8.01 13.65
N ALA A 493 0.03 7.99 12.74
CA ALA A 493 -0.97 6.93 12.67
C ALA A 493 -0.46 5.86 11.70
N VAL A 494 -0.12 4.67 12.20
CA VAL A 494 0.29 3.55 11.33
C VAL A 494 -0.91 2.82 10.74
N ALA A 495 -0.77 2.34 9.51
CA ALA A 495 -1.79 1.56 8.81
C ALA A 495 -2.01 0.19 9.47
N TYR A 496 -0.94 -0.43 9.98
CA TYR A 496 -0.99 -1.75 10.62
C TYR A 496 0.11 -1.95 11.68
N GLY A 497 -0.05 -3.01 12.48
CA GLY A 497 1.02 -3.54 13.35
C GLY A 497 1.54 -2.57 14.41
N GLY A 498 0.70 -1.65 14.90
CA GLY A 498 1.10 -0.70 15.94
C GLY A 498 1.56 -1.35 17.24
N ASP A 499 1.11 -2.57 17.53
CA ASP A 499 1.47 -3.42 18.67
C ASP A 499 2.73 -4.28 18.44
N THR A 500 3.16 -4.44 17.18
CA THR A 500 4.25 -5.33 16.77
C THR A 500 5.61 -4.81 17.23
N ALA A 501 6.33 -5.63 18.01
CA ALA A 501 7.71 -5.34 18.41
C ALA A 501 8.64 -5.22 17.18
N GLY A 502 9.47 -4.18 17.13
CA GLY A 502 10.29 -3.82 15.97
C GLY A 502 9.51 -3.18 14.81
N GLY A 503 8.19 -3.06 14.91
CA GLY A 503 7.32 -2.40 13.93
C GLY A 503 7.62 -0.90 13.76
N TRP A 504 6.94 -0.25 12.83
CA TRP A 504 7.16 1.19 12.56
C TRP A 504 6.87 2.03 13.80
N LEU A 505 5.68 1.86 14.40
CA LEU A 505 5.28 2.60 15.60
C LEU A 505 6.19 2.28 16.79
N ASP A 506 6.59 1.02 16.97
CA ASP A 506 7.43 0.61 18.09
C ASP A 506 8.83 1.24 18.06
N ARG A 507 9.46 1.24 16.89
CA ARG A 507 10.75 1.92 16.67
C ARG A 507 10.61 3.44 16.81
N PHE A 508 9.52 4.03 16.33
CA PHE A 508 9.24 5.45 16.52
C PHE A 508 9.04 5.82 18.00
N MET A 509 8.23 5.07 18.74
CA MET A 509 7.98 5.33 20.16
C MET A 509 9.25 5.15 21.00
N SER A 510 10.02 4.09 20.74
CA SER A 510 11.32 3.86 21.40
C SER A 510 12.33 4.96 21.07
N GLY A 511 12.42 5.38 19.81
CA GLY A 511 13.30 6.46 19.36
C GLY A 511 12.87 7.85 19.85
N ALA A 512 11.58 8.06 20.07
CA ALA A 512 11.04 9.27 20.68
C ALA A 512 11.39 9.33 22.18
N GLU A 513 11.19 8.23 22.92
CA GLU A 513 11.57 8.12 24.33
C GLU A 513 13.08 8.31 24.53
N ALA A 514 13.91 7.64 23.73
CA ALA A 514 15.37 7.78 23.77
C ALA A 514 15.87 9.21 23.44
N LYS A 515 15.08 10.02 22.72
CA LYS A 515 15.36 11.44 22.43
C LYS A 515 14.67 12.41 23.40
N GLY A 516 13.96 11.90 24.42
CA GLY A 516 13.19 12.72 25.37
C GLY A 516 11.99 13.45 24.76
N TYR A 517 11.48 12.96 23.62
CA TYR A 517 10.41 13.59 22.86
C TYR A 517 9.02 13.30 23.45
N ARG A 518 8.13 14.29 23.34
CA ARG A 518 6.73 14.21 23.76
C ARG A 518 5.86 13.55 22.69
N VAL A 519 5.11 12.54 23.10
CA VAL A 519 3.98 11.93 22.38
C VAL A 519 2.89 11.71 23.43
N ASP A 520 1.76 12.39 23.31
CA ASP A 520 0.74 12.46 24.38
C ASP A 520 -0.33 11.37 24.25
N PHE A 521 -0.64 10.95 23.02
CA PHE A 521 -1.58 9.87 22.70
C PHE A 521 -1.12 9.10 21.46
N ILE A 522 -1.57 7.87 21.29
CA ILE A 522 -1.32 7.05 20.09
C ILE A 522 -2.50 7.19 19.14
N THR A 523 -2.21 7.41 17.86
CA THR A 523 -3.17 7.36 16.74
C THR A 523 -3.05 6.02 16.02
N LEU A 524 -4.18 5.42 15.66
CA LEU A 524 -4.24 4.12 14.99
C LEU A 524 -5.29 4.11 13.90
N HIS A 525 -5.02 3.40 12.81
CA HIS A 525 -6.00 3.00 11.81
C HIS A 525 -6.35 1.51 11.98
N TRP A 526 -7.56 1.11 11.58
CA TRP A 526 -7.96 -0.31 11.55
C TRP A 526 -9.03 -0.57 10.48
N TYR A 527 -8.79 -1.54 9.60
CA TYR A 527 -9.72 -1.92 8.53
C TYR A 527 -10.04 -3.42 8.60
N GLY A 528 -11.31 -3.74 8.85
CA GLY A 528 -11.77 -5.10 9.12
C GLY A 528 -12.15 -5.87 7.86
N GLY A 529 -11.38 -6.90 7.51
CA GLY A 529 -11.69 -7.83 6.41
C GLY A 529 -12.66 -8.97 6.75
N ASP A 530 -12.92 -9.24 8.04
CA ASP A 530 -13.95 -10.16 8.49
C ASP A 530 -15.28 -9.42 8.66
N PHE A 531 -16.22 -9.64 7.75
CA PHE A 531 -17.50 -8.91 7.74
C PHE A 531 -18.57 -9.49 8.67
N ARG A 532 -18.16 -10.27 9.68
CA ARG A 532 -19.04 -10.77 10.75
C ARG A 532 -18.88 -9.87 11.98
N THR A 533 -19.91 -9.07 12.27
CA THR A 533 -19.87 -7.99 13.28
C THR A 533 -19.26 -8.39 14.64
N PRO A 534 -19.58 -9.55 15.26
CA PRO A 534 -18.99 -9.93 16.55
C PRO A 534 -17.47 -10.16 16.44
N GLN A 535 -17.03 -10.85 15.39
CA GLN A 535 -15.61 -11.14 15.15
C GLN A 535 -14.83 -9.86 14.83
N ALA A 536 -15.38 -8.99 14.00
CA ALA A 536 -14.78 -7.70 13.67
C ALA A 536 -14.60 -6.80 14.90
N VAL A 537 -15.62 -6.70 15.75
CA VAL A 537 -15.54 -5.90 16.98
C VAL A 537 -14.51 -6.48 17.95
N GLU A 538 -14.40 -7.81 18.07
CA GLU A 538 -13.40 -8.42 18.94
C GLU A 538 -11.96 -8.29 18.39
N GLN A 539 -11.77 -8.38 17.07
CA GLN A 539 -10.49 -8.10 16.41
C GLN A 539 -10.04 -6.65 16.65
N LEU A 540 -10.95 -5.68 16.47
CA LEU A 540 -10.70 -4.27 16.76
C LEU A 540 -10.36 -4.06 18.25
N LYS A 541 -11.17 -4.59 19.18
CA LYS A 541 -10.90 -4.51 20.63
C LYS A 541 -9.53 -5.09 20.99
N SER A 542 -9.17 -6.24 20.42
CA SER A 542 -7.90 -6.92 20.69
C SER A 542 -6.71 -6.09 20.24
N TYR A 543 -6.76 -5.51 19.03
CA TYR A 543 -5.70 -4.63 18.52
C TYR A 543 -5.53 -3.37 19.38
N LEU A 544 -6.63 -2.67 19.71
CA LEU A 544 -6.59 -1.49 20.56
C LEU A 544 -6.06 -1.80 21.98
N ALA A 545 -6.41 -2.97 22.52
CA ALA A 545 -5.89 -3.44 23.80
C ALA A 545 -4.40 -3.77 23.75
N ALA A 546 -3.91 -4.42 22.69
CA ALA A 546 -2.49 -4.76 22.51
C ALA A 546 -1.63 -3.50 22.40
N VAL A 547 -2.04 -2.52 21.59
CA VAL A 547 -1.35 -1.22 21.51
C VAL A 547 -1.35 -0.48 22.85
N TYR A 548 -2.49 -0.47 23.57
CA TYR A 548 -2.58 0.18 24.87
C TYR A 548 -1.68 -0.49 25.92
N ALA A 549 -1.67 -1.83 25.98
CA ALA A 549 -0.82 -2.61 26.87
C ALA A 549 0.68 -2.47 26.55
N ARG A 550 1.04 -2.10 25.31
CA ARG A 550 2.43 -1.80 24.93
C ARG A 550 2.85 -0.41 25.41
N TYR A 551 2.17 0.65 24.98
CA TYR A 551 2.66 2.03 25.19
C TYR A 551 2.05 2.77 26.39
N HIS A 552 1.04 2.22 27.05
CA HIS A 552 0.36 2.80 28.23
C HIS A 552 -0.13 4.26 28.04
N LYS A 553 -0.40 4.64 26.79
CA LYS A 553 -0.82 5.99 26.38
C LYS A 553 -2.29 5.98 25.91
N PRO A 554 -3.04 7.09 26.07
CA PRO A 554 -4.40 7.19 25.54
C PRO A 554 -4.46 6.88 24.04
N ILE A 555 -5.52 6.24 23.58
CA ILE A 555 -5.68 5.81 22.18
C ILE A 555 -6.71 6.70 21.46
N TRP A 556 -6.38 7.12 20.24
CA TRP A 556 -7.31 7.69 19.26
C TRP A 556 -7.36 6.77 18.03
N LEU A 557 -8.53 6.23 17.71
CA LEU A 557 -8.74 5.46 16.48
C LEU A 557 -9.09 6.45 15.35
N THR A 558 -8.09 6.96 14.63
CA THR A 558 -8.29 8.07 13.67
C THR A 558 -8.98 7.63 12.38
N GLU A 559 -8.86 6.36 11.99
CA GLU A 559 -9.63 5.77 10.90
C GLU A 559 -10.09 4.37 11.28
N TYR A 560 -11.37 4.07 11.04
CA TYR A 560 -11.81 2.69 10.98
C TYR A 560 -13.07 2.49 10.13
N ALA A 561 -13.18 1.29 9.56
CA ALA A 561 -14.36 0.76 8.87
C ALA A 561 -14.21 -0.77 8.68
N LEU A 562 -15.26 -1.46 8.24
CA LEU A 562 -15.05 -2.72 7.52
C LEU A 562 -14.70 -2.39 6.07
N ILE A 563 -13.45 -2.66 5.71
CA ILE A 563 -12.94 -2.69 4.35
C ILE A 563 -11.92 -3.81 4.31
N ASP A 564 -12.06 -4.72 3.35
CA ASP A 564 -11.06 -5.72 3.05
C ASP A 564 -10.14 -5.17 1.94
N PHE A 565 -8.83 -5.19 2.17
CA PHE A 565 -7.81 -4.81 1.19
C PHE A 565 -6.97 -6.01 0.72
N SER A 566 -7.20 -7.22 1.25
CA SER A 566 -6.31 -8.37 1.05
C SER A 566 -6.44 -9.03 -0.32
N GLN A 567 -7.44 -8.67 -1.12
CA GLN A 567 -7.65 -9.13 -2.51
C GLN A 567 -8.15 -7.96 -3.38
N GLY A 568 -7.51 -6.80 -3.24
CA GLY A 568 -8.07 -5.51 -3.69
C GLY A 568 -9.15 -5.01 -2.74
N THR A 569 -9.72 -3.83 -3.04
CA THR A 569 -10.68 -3.15 -2.15
C THR A 569 -12.07 -3.78 -2.24
N ARG A 570 -12.50 -4.45 -1.17
CA ARG A 570 -13.82 -5.08 -1.03
C ARG A 570 -14.55 -4.51 0.18
N PHE A 571 -15.81 -4.16 -0.01
CA PHE A 571 -16.71 -3.69 1.05
C PHE A 571 -17.75 -4.77 1.40
N PRO A 572 -18.32 -4.78 2.62
CA PRO A 572 -19.44 -5.64 2.95
C PRO A 572 -20.76 -5.10 2.38
N SER A 573 -21.88 -5.79 2.67
CA SER A 573 -23.21 -5.21 2.43
C SER A 573 -23.46 -3.99 3.32
N ALA A 574 -24.34 -3.08 2.86
CA ALA A 574 -24.69 -1.87 3.60
C ALA A 574 -25.29 -2.16 4.99
N GLN A 575 -25.96 -3.30 5.17
CA GLN A 575 -26.48 -3.72 6.48
C GLN A 575 -25.35 -4.14 7.42
N GLN A 576 -24.41 -4.99 6.96
CA GLN A 576 -23.24 -5.37 7.76
C GLN A 576 -22.40 -4.14 8.18
N GLN A 577 -22.30 -3.13 7.32
CA GLN A 577 -21.65 -1.86 7.68
C GLN A 577 -22.39 -1.14 8.81
N ALA A 578 -23.73 -1.07 8.75
CA ALA A 578 -24.57 -0.46 9.78
C ALA A 578 -24.56 -1.23 11.11
N ASP A 579 -24.60 -2.57 11.05
CA ASP A 579 -24.49 -3.46 12.20
C ASP A 579 -23.13 -3.26 12.89
N PHE A 580 -22.06 -3.20 12.11
CA PHE A 580 -20.72 -2.94 12.63
C PHE A 580 -20.55 -1.53 13.21
N VAL A 581 -21.08 -0.47 12.57
CA VAL A 581 -21.12 0.87 13.18
C VAL A 581 -21.81 0.82 14.55
N THR A 582 -22.97 0.19 14.64
CA THR A 582 -23.77 0.11 15.88
C THR A 582 -23.04 -0.65 16.99
N ALA A 583 -22.39 -1.77 16.66
CA ALA A 583 -21.68 -2.59 17.65
C ALA A 583 -20.29 -2.01 18.04
N SER A 584 -19.56 -1.44 17.08
CA SER A 584 -18.21 -0.90 17.29
C SER A 584 -18.22 0.39 18.11
N THR A 585 -19.13 1.33 17.83
CA THR A 585 -19.27 2.58 18.61
C THR A 585 -19.53 2.27 20.08
N LYS A 586 -20.58 1.48 20.38
CA LYS A 586 -20.89 0.99 21.72
C LYS A 586 -19.70 0.31 22.43
N ALA A 587 -18.87 -0.44 21.70
CA ALA A 587 -17.65 -1.04 22.25
C ALA A 587 -16.58 0.02 22.55
N LEU A 588 -16.28 0.91 21.60
CA LEU A 588 -15.29 1.99 21.72
C LEU A 588 -15.66 3.00 22.83
N ASP A 589 -16.94 3.23 23.07
CA ASP A 589 -17.44 4.05 24.17
C ASP A 589 -17.18 3.40 25.54
N GLY A 590 -17.33 2.08 25.64
CA GLY A 590 -16.98 1.30 26.83
C GLY A 590 -15.46 1.22 27.13
N LEU A 591 -14.58 1.38 26.14
CA LEU A 591 -13.13 1.35 26.35
C LEU A 591 -12.63 2.67 26.97
N SER A 592 -12.24 2.64 28.24
CA SER A 592 -11.79 3.83 28.99
C SER A 592 -10.50 4.47 28.47
N TYR A 593 -9.61 3.67 27.87
CA TYR A 593 -8.34 4.10 27.29
C TYR A 593 -8.48 4.68 25.87
N VAL A 594 -9.55 4.33 25.15
CA VAL A 594 -9.93 5.01 23.90
C VAL A 594 -10.55 6.35 24.26
N ARG A 595 -9.92 7.45 23.81
CA ARG A 595 -10.38 8.82 24.10
C ARG A 595 -11.20 9.42 22.98
N ARG A 596 -10.94 9.01 21.73
CA ARG A 596 -11.68 9.42 20.53
C ARG A 596 -11.62 8.33 19.47
N TYR A 597 -12.61 8.30 18.60
CA TYR A 597 -12.61 7.48 17.39
C TYR A 597 -13.23 8.26 16.22
N ALA A 598 -12.74 8.02 15.00
CA ALA A 598 -13.25 8.63 13.79
C ALA A 598 -13.54 7.57 12.72
N TRP A 599 -14.79 7.55 12.25
CA TRP A 599 -15.20 6.67 11.16
C TRP A 599 -14.62 7.14 9.83
N PHE A 600 -14.20 6.19 8.98
CA PHE A 600 -13.73 6.44 7.62
C PHE A 600 -14.84 6.13 6.60
N GLY A 601 -15.53 7.09 6.00
CA GLY A 601 -15.51 8.54 6.22
C GLY A 601 -16.89 9.15 6.07
N LEU A 602 -17.00 10.48 6.10
CA LEU A 602 -18.30 11.16 6.06
C LEU A 602 -19.02 10.98 4.70
N GLY A 603 -18.31 11.18 3.59
CA GLY A 603 -18.89 11.12 2.24
C GLY A 603 -19.02 9.69 1.71
N ALA A 604 -19.94 9.48 0.76
CA ALA A 604 -20.16 8.25 0.02
C ALA A 604 -20.32 8.55 -1.47
N ASP A 605 -19.69 7.77 -2.35
CA ASP A 605 -19.99 7.80 -3.79
C ASP A 605 -21.20 6.89 -4.04
N ALA A 606 -22.35 7.45 -4.40
CA ALA A 606 -23.57 6.70 -4.67
C ALA A 606 -23.44 5.69 -5.82
N SER A 607 -22.44 5.83 -6.69
CA SER A 607 -22.17 4.90 -7.80
C SER A 607 -21.30 3.70 -7.43
N LYS A 608 -20.74 3.64 -6.21
CA LYS A 608 -19.74 2.62 -5.81
C LYS A 608 -19.99 2.09 -4.38
N PRO A 609 -19.68 0.81 -4.10
CA PRO A 609 -19.55 0.34 -2.73
C PRO A 609 -18.55 1.21 -1.96
N SER A 610 -18.94 1.69 -0.78
CA SER A 610 -18.11 2.53 0.08
C SER A 610 -18.55 2.39 1.54
N SER A 611 -17.67 2.77 2.47
CA SER A 611 -17.94 2.84 3.90
C SER A 611 -18.67 4.13 4.32
N GLY A 612 -19.00 5.01 3.38
CA GLY A 612 -19.44 6.38 3.63
C GLY A 612 -20.78 6.52 4.36
N LEU A 613 -20.93 7.63 5.10
CA LEU A 613 -22.12 7.91 5.90
C LEU A 613 -23.21 8.69 5.14
N PHE A 614 -22.83 9.57 4.21
CA PHE A 614 -23.73 10.47 3.47
C PHE A 614 -23.34 10.57 1.99
N THR A 615 -24.29 10.43 1.05
CA THR A 615 -24.03 10.65 -0.38
C THR A 615 -24.08 12.11 -0.80
N ASP A 616 -24.78 12.94 -0.02
CA ASP A 616 -24.92 14.39 -0.17
C ASP A 616 -25.28 15.01 1.20
N GLY A 617 -25.52 16.32 1.27
CA GLY A 617 -25.87 17.01 2.53
C GLY A 617 -27.14 16.53 3.24
N THR A 618 -27.99 15.72 2.59
CA THR A 618 -29.28 15.25 3.11
C THR A 618 -29.45 13.73 3.13
N THR A 619 -28.89 13.00 2.16
CA THR A 619 -29.13 11.56 1.99
C THR A 619 -28.15 10.73 2.82
N THR A 620 -28.70 9.97 3.77
CA THR A 620 -27.94 9.07 4.66
C THR A 620 -27.81 7.66 4.08
N THR A 621 -26.65 7.04 4.24
CA THR A 621 -26.50 5.59 4.02
C THR A 621 -27.04 4.79 5.22
N ALA A 622 -27.09 3.47 5.13
CA ALA A 622 -27.43 2.62 6.28
C ALA A 622 -26.41 2.79 7.43
N ALA A 623 -25.12 2.85 7.09
CA ALA A 623 -24.05 3.19 8.04
C ALA A 623 -24.22 4.61 8.61
N GLY A 624 -24.64 5.57 7.78
CA GLY A 624 -25.02 6.92 8.21
C GLY A 624 -26.04 6.94 9.33
N ARG A 625 -27.19 6.28 9.14
CA ARG A 625 -28.25 6.21 10.16
C ARG A 625 -27.80 5.51 11.44
N ALA A 626 -27.01 4.44 11.33
CA ALA A 626 -26.40 3.79 12.50
C ALA A 626 -25.45 4.75 13.25
N PHE A 627 -24.62 5.51 12.53
CA PHE A 627 -23.66 6.44 13.12
C PHE A 627 -24.33 7.66 13.77
N GLN A 628 -25.43 8.13 13.20
CA GLN A 628 -26.28 9.17 13.82
C GLN A 628 -26.91 8.67 15.12
N SER A 629 -27.35 7.41 15.14
CA SER A 629 -28.02 6.77 16.29
C SER A 629 -27.08 6.34 17.42
N ALA A 630 -25.76 6.36 17.20
CA ALA A 630 -24.76 6.02 18.20
C ALA A 630 -24.30 7.26 19.00
N GLY A 631 -24.35 7.19 20.35
CA GLY A 631 -23.83 8.23 21.26
C GLY A 631 -24.40 8.12 22.67
#